data_AF-X0ZDW4-F1
#
_entry.id   AF-X0ZDW4-F1
#
_cell.length_a   1.000
_cell.length_b   1.000
_cell.length_c   1.000
_cell.angle_alpha   90.00
_cell.angle_beta   90.00
_cell.angle_gamma   90.00
#
_symmetry.space_group_name_H-M   'P 1'
#
loop_
_entity.id
_entity.type
_entity.pdbx_description
1 polymer ?
#
loop_
_entity_poly.entity_id
_entity_poly.type
_entity_poly.pdbx_seq_one_letter_code
_entity_poly.pdbx_strand_id
1 'polypeptide(L)'
;MKMPEMDGMHLLKTVKGQYPDIDVILITGYGSIDDAVEAMKYGASDYILKPFSFDEMILKIVDICKKKKGYVEEKKGAEVTSRFPAVIAETDKMEEVLKEVEIVAPTDATILITGDTGTGKDVIARLIHSKSKSRILK
;
A
#
# COMPACT_ATOMS: atom_id res chain seq x y z
N MET A 1 -1.21 30.97 12.28
CA MET A 1 -1.60 30.40 10.97
C MET A 1 -2.40 31.45 10.18
N LYS A 2 -1.76 32.22 9.29
CA LYS A 2 -2.46 33.26 8.50
C LYS A 2 -1.85 33.36 7.10
N MET A 3 -2.57 32.91 6.08
CA MET A 3 -2.46 33.51 4.75
C MET A 3 -3.45 34.70 4.70
N PRO A 4 -3.25 35.69 3.80
CA PRO A 4 -4.05 36.93 3.80
C PRO A 4 -5.57 36.71 3.72
N GLU A 5 -6.01 35.62 3.08
CA GLU A 5 -7.43 35.34 2.81
C GLU A 5 -7.93 34.02 3.43
N MET A 6 -7.04 33.12 3.85
CA MET A 6 -7.42 31.77 4.29
C MET A 6 -6.43 31.16 5.28
N ASP A 7 -6.94 30.30 6.15
CA ASP A 7 -6.11 29.53 7.07
C ASP A 7 -5.52 28.28 6.39
N GLY A 8 -4.25 27.98 6.66
CA GLY A 8 -3.54 26.84 6.07
C GLY A 8 -4.16 25.49 6.46
N MET A 9 -4.71 25.39 7.67
CA MET A 9 -5.40 24.18 8.13
C MET A 9 -6.75 23.99 7.42
N HIS A 10 -7.48 25.07 7.18
CA HIS A 10 -8.72 25.03 6.42
C HIS A 10 -8.48 24.58 4.96
N LEU A 11 -7.41 25.08 4.34
CA LEU A 11 -7.01 24.63 3.01
C LEU A 11 -6.65 23.14 3.00
N LEU A 12 -5.87 22.66 3.98
CA LEU A 12 -5.52 21.24 4.09
C LEU A 12 -6.77 20.37 4.13
N LYS A 13 -7.73 20.70 5.00
CA LYS A 13 -9.00 19.96 5.14
C LYS A 13 -9.78 19.94 3.84
N THR A 14 -9.82 21.06 3.13
CA THR A 14 -10.53 21.19 1.84
C THR A 14 -9.87 20.36 0.74
N VAL A 15 -8.54 20.48 0.58
CA VAL A 15 -7.79 19.73 -0.43
C VAL A 15 -7.88 18.23 -0.17
N LYS A 16 -7.72 17.77 1.07
CA LYS A 16 -7.82 16.34 1.39
C LYS A 16 -9.24 15.80 1.30
N GLY A 17 -10.26 16.63 1.51
CA GLY A 17 -11.65 16.25 1.27
C GLY A 17 -11.98 16.06 -0.21
N GLN A 18 -11.41 16.89 -1.09
CA GLN A 18 -11.68 16.83 -2.54
C GLN A 18 -10.71 15.92 -3.31
N TYR A 19 -9.46 15.84 -2.88
CA TYR A 19 -8.36 15.16 -3.55
C TYR A 19 -7.51 14.39 -2.52
N PRO A 20 -8.01 13.24 -2.01
CA PRO A 20 -7.35 12.50 -0.93
C PRO A 20 -5.94 11.99 -1.31
N ASP A 21 -5.70 11.71 -2.60
CA ASP A 21 -4.43 11.17 -3.12
C ASP A 21 -3.33 12.22 -3.35
N ILE A 22 -3.63 13.52 -3.17
CA ILE A 22 -2.64 14.59 -3.28
C ILE A 22 -1.86 14.67 -1.98
N ASP A 23 -0.53 14.56 -2.08
CA ASP A 23 0.37 14.76 -0.96
C ASP A 23 0.48 16.25 -0.61
N VAL A 24 0.35 16.59 0.68
CA VAL A 24 0.38 17.98 1.15
C VAL A 24 1.42 18.11 2.25
N ILE A 25 2.38 19.02 2.07
CA ILE A 25 3.34 19.42 3.11
C ILE A 25 2.91 20.78 3.63
N LEU A 26 2.62 20.87 4.93
CA LEU A 26 2.25 22.13 5.55
C LEU A 26 3.50 22.87 6.04
N ILE A 27 3.65 24.14 5.66
CA ILE A 27 4.83 24.96 5.99
C ILE A 27 4.38 26.21 6.77
N THR A 28 4.92 26.45 7.97
CA THR A 28 4.54 27.62 8.79
C THR A 28 5.71 28.19 9.57
N GLY A 29 5.74 29.51 9.79
CA GLY A 29 6.70 30.19 10.68
C GLY A 29 6.21 30.41 12.11
N TYR A 30 4.93 30.12 12.37
CA TYR A 30 4.34 30.13 13.71
C TYR A 30 3.59 28.82 13.87
N GLY A 31 4.29 27.82 14.39
CA GLY A 31 3.75 26.48 14.54
C GLY A 31 4.09 25.92 15.91
N SER A 32 3.09 25.34 16.56
CA SER A 32 3.26 24.52 17.75
C SER A 32 3.36 23.04 17.38
N ILE A 33 3.77 22.20 18.34
CA ILE A 33 3.70 20.74 18.19
C ILE A 33 2.25 20.31 17.99
N ASP A 34 1.31 20.95 18.67
CA ASP A 34 -0.12 20.65 18.56
C ASP A 34 -0.65 20.91 17.14
N ASP A 35 -0.24 22.02 16.51
CA ASP A 35 -0.60 22.33 15.12
C ASP A 35 -0.06 21.28 14.14
N ALA A 36 1.17 20.81 14.37
CA ALA A 36 1.77 19.77 13.55
C ALA A 36 1.01 18.44 13.70
N VAL A 37 0.69 18.06 14.93
CA VAL A 37 -0.11 16.86 15.23
C VAL A 37 -1.50 16.97 14.60
N GLU A 38 -2.14 18.13 14.68
CA GLU A 38 -3.44 18.37 14.05
C GLU A 38 -3.33 18.23 12.52
N ALA A 39 -2.33 18.83 11.89
CA ALA A 39 -2.10 18.73 10.44
C ALA A 39 -1.98 17.27 9.99
N MET A 40 -1.20 16.47 10.71
CA MET A 40 -1.02 15.05 10.39
C MET A 40 -2.34 14.27 10.54
N LYS A 41 -3.16 14.58 11.55
CA LYS A 41 -4.49 13.98 11.73
C LYS A 41 -5.44 14.25 10.56
N TYR A 42 -5.34 15.44 9.96
CA TYR A 42 -6.13 15.81 8.77
C TYR A 42 -5.48 15.41 7.44
N GLY A 43 -4.44 14.56 7.49
CA GLY A 43 -3.87 13.92 6.31
C GLY A 43 -2.72 14.65 5.66
N ALA A 44 -2.11 15.65 6.30
CA ALA A 44 -0.83 16.18 5.83
C ALA A 44 0.20 15.05 5.73
N SER A 45 0.93 15.02 4.62
CA SER A 45 2.00 14.04 4.39
C SER A 45 3.25 14.39 5.20
N ASP A 46 3.47 15.68 5.46
CA ASP A 46 4.51 16.18 6.36
C ASP A 46 4.24 17.64 6.81
N TYR A 47 5.04 18.11 7.75
CA TYR A 47 5.02 19.45 8.34
C TYR A 47 6.45 20.03 8.41
N ILE A 48 6.60 21.31 8.09
CA ILE A 48 7.88 22.05 8.12
C ILE A 48 7.72 23.38 8.84
N LEU A 49 8.59 23.63 9.81
CA LEU A 49 8.69 24.93 10.48
C LEU A 49 9.65 25.85 9.72
N LYS A 50 9.28 27.12 9.56
CA LYS A 50 10.23 28.16 9.16
C LYS A 50 11.01 28.65 10.37
N PRO A 51 12.32 28.95 10.22
CA PRO A 51 13.11 28.78 9.00
C PRO A 51 13.51 27.31 8.77
N PHE A 52 13.55 26.88 7.51
CA PHE A 52 14.00 25.55 7.08
C PHE A 52 15.09 25.67 6.01
N SER A 53 15.86 24.61 5.80
CA SER A 53 16.83 24.54 4.69
C SER A 53 16.22 23.90 3.45
N PHE A 54 16.75 24.23 2.26
CA PHE A 54 16.33 23.56 1.03
C PHE A 54 16.60 22.05 1.08
N ASP A 55 17.71 21.64 1.69
CA ASP A 55 18.05 20.21 1.84
C ASP A 55 17.00 19.47 2.68
N GLU A 56 16.54 20.05 3.78
CA GLU A 56 15.48 19.48 4.62
C GLU A 56 14.17 19.32 3.84
N MET A 57 13.79 20.34 3.08
CA MET A 57 12.60 20.28 2.22
C MET A 57 12.73 19.20 1.14
N ILE A 58 13.88 19.11 0.47
CA ILE A 58 14.14 18.10 -0.58
C ILE A 58 14.05 16.70 0.01
N LEU A 59 14.65 16.45 1.18
CA LEU A 59 14.58 15.15 1.85
C LEU A 59 13.14 14.71 2.10
N LYS A 60 12.31 15.60 2.65
CA LYS A 60 10.89 15.31 2.91
C LYS A 60 10.11 14.99 1.62
N ILE A 61 10.35 15.74 0.56
CA ILE A 61 9.72 15.49 -0.76
C ILE A 61 10.15 14.13 -1.33
N VAL A 62 11.44 13.81 -1.25
CA VAL A 62 11.97 12.52 -1.73
C VAL A 62 11.34 11.36 -0.97
N ASP A 63 11.19 11.46 0.34
CA ASP A 63 10.59 10.42 1.16
C ASP A 63 9.11 10.20 0.84
N ILE A 64 8.35 11.28 0.62
CA ILE A 64 6.96 11.19 0.16
C ILE A 64 6.88 10.51 -1.21
N CYS A 65 7.73 10.91 -2.15
CA CYS A 65 7.78 10.30 -3.49
C CYS A 65 8.10 8.80 -3.45
N LYS A 66 9.04 8.39 -2.58
CA LYS A 66 9.41 6.97 -2.40
C LYS A 66 8.24 6.16 -1.84
N LYS A 67 7.57 6.67 -0.80
CA LYS A 67 6.38 6.02 -0.22
C LYS A 67 5.28 5.84 -1.26
N LYS A 68 5.05 6.86 -2.10
CA LYS A 68 4.07 6.81 -3.19
C LYS A 68 4.42 5.75 -4.24
N LYS A 69 5.69 5.65 -4.65
CA LYS A 69 6.14 4.61 -5.59
C LYS A 69 5.94 3.21 -5.03
N GLY A 70 6.34 2.97 -3.77
CA GLY A 70 6.13 1.69 -3.11
C GLY A 70 4.65 1.29 -3.07
N TYR A 71 3.77 2.25 -2.75
CA TYR A 71 2.32 2.00 -2.72
C TYR A 71 1.73 1.70 -4.10
N VAL A 72 2.23 2.35 -5.15
CA VAL A 72 1.80 2.07 -6.54
C VAL A 72 2.29 0.69 -7.01
N GLU A 73 3.51 0.30 -6.65
CA GLU A 73 4.06 -1.02 -6.98
C GLU A 73 3.32 -2.14 -6.24
N GLU A 74 2.98 -1.93 -4.97
CA GLU A 74 2.17 -2.86 -4.18
C GLU A 74 0.74 -3.01 -4.75
N LYS A 75 0.10 -1.90 -5.14
CA LYS A 75 -1.21 -1.93 -5.82
C LYS A 75 -1.16 -2.66 -7.16
N LYS A 76 -0.12 -2.46 -7.97
CA LYS A 76 0.07 -3.21 -9.23
C LYS A 76 0.25 -4.71 -8.98
N GLY A 77 0.99 -5.09 -7.95
CA GLY A 77 1.11 -6.48 -7.52
C GLY A 77 -0.24 -7.10 -7.15
N ALA A 78 -1.08 -6.36 -6.43
CA ALA A 78 -2.43 -6.79 -6.05
C ALA A 78 -3.43 -6.82 -7.23
N GLU A 79 -3.32 -5.92 -8.21
CA GLU A 79 -4.15 -5.98 -9.42
C GLU A 79 -3.79 -7.18 -10.31
N VAL A 80 -2.51 -7.56 -10.36
CA VAL A 80 -2.08 -8.76 -11.09
C VAL A 80 -2.67 -10.03 -10.46
N THR A 81 -2.76 -10.12 -9.12
CA THR A 81 -3.43 -11.27 -8.48
C THR A 81 -4.94 -11.29 -8.74
N SER A 82 -5.60 -10.13 -8.90
CA SER A 82 -7.03 -10.02 -9.19
C SER A 82 -7.45 -10.43 -10.63
N ARG A 83 -6.50 -10.52 -11.57
CA ARG A 83 -6.76 -10.84 -12.99
C ARG A 83 -6.78 -12.32 -13.32
N PHE A 84 -6.49 -13.20 -12.36
CA PHE A 84 -6.50 -14.63 -12.61
C PHE A 84 -7.90 -15.22 -12.34
N PRO A 85 -8.39 -16.13 -13.20
CA PRO A 85 -9.69 -16.75 -12.99
C PRO A 85 -9.70 -17.47 -11.64
N ALA A 86 -10.81 -17.31 -10.91
CA ALA A 86 -11.05 -18.06 -9.68
C ALA A 86 -10.92 -19.56 -9.96
N VAL A 87 -10.32 -20.31 -9.03
CA VAL A 87 -10.25 -21.77 -9.14
C VAL A 87 -11.69 -22.31 -9.07
N ILE A 88 -12.14 -22.92 -10.16
CA ILE A 88 -13.42 -23.63 -10.21
C ILE A 88 -13.16 -25.07 -9.77
N ALA A 89 -13.69 -25.45 -8.61
CA ALA A 89 -13.55 -26.78 -8.03
C ALA A 89 -14.95 -27.37 -7.77
N GLU A 90 -15.46 -28.14 -8.72
CA GLU A 90 -16.81 -28.76 -8.65
C GLU A 90 -16.78 -30.24 -8.26
N THR A 91 -15.59 -30.78 -7.93
CA THR A 91 -15.41 -32.19 -7.58
C THR A 91 -14.81 -32.32 -6.19
N ASP A 92 -15.21 -33.36 -5.46
CA ASP A 92 -14.75 -33.63 -4.09
C ASP A 92 -13.21 -33.67 -4.00
N LYS A 93 -12.56 -34.29 -5.00
CA LYS A 93 -11.08 -34.35 -5.08
C LYS A 93 -10.43 -32.98 -5.18
N MET A 94 -11.06 -32.05 -5.91
CA MET A 94 -10.52 -30.70 -6.07
C MET A 94 -10.76 -29.86 -4.81
N GLU A 95 -11.85 -30.13 -4.08
CA GLU A 95 -12.11 -29.52 -2.78
C GLU A 95 -11.07 -29.97 -1.73
N GLU A 96 -10.66 -31.24 -1.75
CA GLU A 96 -9.57 -31.76 -0.90
C GLU A 96 -8.25 -31.02 -1.17
N VAL A 97 -7.89 -30.84 -2.45
CA VAL A 97 -6.69 -30.08 -2.82
C VAL A 97 -6.77 -28.63 -2.34
N LEU A 98 -7.94 -27.99 -2.40
CA LEU A 98 -8.12 -26.64 -1.86
C LEU A 98 -7.93 -26.57 -0.34
N LYS A 99 -8.37 -27.60 0.39
CA LYS A 99 -8.12 -27.71 1.84
C LYS A 99 -6.64 -27.87 2.15
N GLU A 100 -5.92 -28.68 1.38
CA GLU A 100 -4.46 -28.80 1.51
C GLU A 100 -3.76 -27.47 1.25
N VAL A 101 -4.17 -26.75 0.20
CA VAL A 101 -3.65 -25.42 -0.14
C VAL A 101 -3.78 -24.45 1.04
N GLU A 102 -4.90 -24.46 1.76
CA GLU A 102 -5.09 -23.60 2.93
C GLU A 102 -4.15 -23.91 4.09
N ILE A 103 -3.77 -25.19 4.24
CA ILE A 103 -2.86 -25.65 5.28
C ILE A 103 -1.40 -25.30 4.92
N VAL A 104 -1.01 -25.50 3.65
CA VAL A 104 0.39 -25.35 3.23
C VAL A 104 0.76 -23.91 2.85
N ALA A 105 -0.18 -23.12 2.32
CA ALA A 105 0.08 -21.75 1.88
C ALA A 105 0.74 -20.83 2.93
N PRO A 106 0.35 -20.85 4.23
CA PRO A 106 0.97 -20.00 5.24
C PRO A 106 2.36 -20.49 5.71
N THR A 107 2.88 -21.59 5.18
CA THR A 107 4.17 -22.19 5.58
C THR A 107 5.31 -21.82 4.64
N ASP A 108 6.55 -21.88 5.13
CA ASP A 108 7.78 -21.70 4.33
C ASP A 108 8.27 -23.02 3.69
N ALA A 109 7.46 -24.08 3.69
CA ALA A 109 7.85 -25.38 3.15
C ALA A 109 7.89 -25.38 1.61
N THR A 110 8.83 -26.11 1.02
CA THR A 110 8.86 -26.35 -0.43
C THR A 110 7.72 -27.29 -0.82
N ILE A 111 6.87 -26.85 -1.74
CA ILE A 111 5.70 -27.61 -2.20
C ILE A 111 5.96 -28.17 -3.60
N LEU A 112 5.67 -29.46 -3.80
CA LEU A 112 5.71 -30.13 -5.10
C LEU A 112 4.28 -30.37 -5.60
N ILE A 113 3.96 -29.87 -6.79
CA ILE A 113 2.65 -30.06 -7.43
C ILE A 113 2.81 -30.99 -8.63
N THR A 114 2.08 -32.09 -8.65
CA THR A 114 2.13 -33.10 -9.71
C THR A 114 0.81 -33.22 -10.46
N GLY A 115 0.84 -33.86 -11.63
CA GLY A 115 -0.33 -34.06 -12.50
C GLY A 115 0.02 -33.94 -13.98
N ASP A 116 -0.91 -34.34 -14.85
CA ASP A 116 -0.71 -34.30 -16.30
C ASP A 116 -0.76 -32.88 -16.88
N THR A 117 -0.30 -32.72 -18.13
CA THR A 117 -0.34 -31.43 -18.82
C THR A 117 -1.79 -30.94 -18.94
N GLY A 118 -2.05 -29.69 -18.53
CA GLY A 118 -3.39 -29.09 -18.59
C GLY A 118 -4.27 -29.29 -17.36
N THR A 119 -3.81 -29.96 -16.29
CA THR A 119 -4.60 -30.17 -15.06
C THR A 119 -4.66 -28.96 -14.11
N GLY A 120 -4.15 -27.80 -14.51
CA GLY A 120 -4.24 -26.58 -13.70
C GLY A 120 -3.20 -26.42 -12.59
N LYS A 121 -2.07 -27.15 -12.65
CA LYS A 121 -0.96 -27.04 -11.67
C LYS A 121 -0.49 -25.60 -11.44
N ASP A 122 -0.39 -24.81 -12.50
CA ASP A 122 -0.01 -23.39 -12.43
C ASP A 122 -1.03 -22.53 -11.67
N VAL A 123 -2.31 -22.88 -11.77
CA VAL A 123 -3.40 -22.18 -11.08
C VAL A 123 -3.31 -22.45 -9.58
N ILE A 124 -3.05 -23.70 -9.19
CA ILE A 124 -2.87 -24.09 -7.78
C ILE A 124 -1.60 -23.47 -7.19
N ALA A 125 -0.48 -23.48 -7.92
CA ALA A 125 0.76 -22.84 -7.49
C ALA A 125 0.55 -21.34 -7.18
N ARG A 126 -0.19 -20.65 -8.05
CA ARG A 126 -0.53 -19.22 -7.86
C ARG A 126 -1.51 -19.00 -6.71
N LEU A 127 -2.47 -19.90 -6.52
CA LEU A 127 -3.38 -19.83 -5.37
C LEU A 127 -2.61 -19.95 -4.06
N ILE A 128 -1.70 -20.93 -3.95
CA ILE A 128 -0.79 -21.08 -2.81
C ILE A 128 0.01 -19.80 -2.60
N HIS A 129 0.60 -19.25 -3.66
CA HIS A 129 1.37 -18.00 -3.58
C HIS A 129 0.51 -16.82 -3.10
N SER A 130 -0.72 -16.67 -3.59
CA SER A 130 -1.64 -15.60 -3.19
C SER A 130 -2.09 -15.69 -1.73
N LYS A 131 -2.19 -16.92 -1.19
CA LYS A 131 -2.55 -17.20 0.21
C LYS A 131 -1.31 -17.25 1.11
N SER A 132 -0.11 -17.15 0.56
CA SER A 132 1.13 -17.16 1.33
C SER A 132 1.38 -15.81 2.01
N LYS A 133 1.92 -15.85 3.22
CA LYS A 133 2.34 -14.65 3.95
C LYS A 133 3.56 -14.08 3.22
N SER A 134 3.33 -13.14 2.31
CA SER A 134 4.35 -12.36 1.58
C SER A 134 5.74 -12.39 2.22
N ARG A 135 6.65 -13.17 1.62
CA ARG A 135 8.06 -12.86 1.62
C ARG A 135 8.52 -12.88 0.17
N ILE A 136 8.55 -11.67 -0.40
CA ILE A 136 9.45 -11.31 -1.49
C ILE A 136 10.80 -11.93 -1.12
N LEU A 137 11.19 -12.97 -1.86
CA LEU A 137 12.51 -13.58 -1.72
C LEU A 137 13.55 -12.48 -1.98
N LYS A 138 14.48 -12.38 -1.02
CA LYS A 138 15.70 -11.56 -1.08
C LYS A 138 16.49 -11.82 -2.36
#